data_AF-A0A067LTC3-F1
#
_entry.id   AF-A0A067LTC3-F1
#
_cell.length_a   1.000
_cell.length_b   1.000
_cell.length_c   1.000
_cell.angle_alpha   90.00
_cell.angle_beta   90.00
_cell.angle_gamma   90.00
#
_symmetry.space_group_name_H-M   'P 1'
#
loop_
_entity.id
_entity.type
_entity.pdbx_description
1 polymer ?
#
loop_
_entity_poly.entity_id
_entity_poly.type
_entity_poly.pdbx_seq_one_letter_code
_entity_poly.pdbx_strand_id
1 'polypeptide(L)' 'MRLLYLPPYSPDFNPIECAFSALKAWIRANRDYVLRALTGGPLSDPLSVLWGAVFMVMTPEKSIGWYRECGYV' A
#
# COMPACT_ATOMS: atom_id res chain seq x y z
N MET A 1 20.10 12.20 -11.39
CA MET A 1 19.32 11.07 -10.86
C MET A 1 20.32 10.05 -10.30
N ARG A 2 20.26 9.74 -9.01
CA ARG A 2 21.17 8.77 -8.36
C ARG A 2 20.40 7.48 -8.14
N LEU A 3 20.91 6.37 -8.64
CA LEU A 3 20.37 5.05 -8.36
C LEU A 3 20.93 4.55 -7.02
N LEU A 4 20.05 4.04 -6.16
CA LEU A 4 20.41 3.38 -4.90
C LEU A 4 20.12 1.90 -5.05
N TYR A 5 21.16 1.07 -4.93
CA TYR A 5 21.03 -0.38 -5.00
C TYR A 5 20.77 -0.94 -3.60
N LEU A 6 19.86 -1.90 -3.52
CA LEU A 6 19.56 -2.64 -2.30
C LEU A 6 20.36 -3.94 -2.24
N PRO A 7 20.84 -4.35 -1.05
CA PRO A 7 21.35 -5.71 -0.88
C PRO A 7 20.23 -6.74 -1.15
N PRO A 8 20.59 -7.97 -1.57
CA PRO A 8 19.61 -9.04 -1.75
C PRO A 8 18.77 -9.26 -0.49
N TYR A 9 17.47 -9.55 -0.67
CA TYR A 9 16.54 -9.89 0.41
C TYR A 9 16.51 -8.88 1.57
N SER A 10 16.63 -7.58 1.26
CA SER A 10 16.57 -6.50 2.26
C SER A 10 15.27 -5.69 2.16
N PRO A 11 14.10 -6.29 2.48
CA PRO A 11 12.81 -5.61 2.42
C PRO A 11 12.73 -4.44 3.40
N ASP A 12 13.51 -4.47 4.49
CA ASP A 12 13.58 -3.41 5.50
C ASP A 12 14.08 -2.08 4.93
N PHE A 13 14.81 -2.12 3.81
CA PHE A 13 15.26 -0.94 3.08
C PHE A 13 14.33 -0.55 1.93
N ASN A 14 13.17 -1.19 1.76
CA ASN A 14 12.26 -0.90 0.66
C ASN A 14 10.93 -0.29 1.17
N PRO A 15 10.71 1.04 1.05
CA PRO A 15 9.53 1.71 1.60
C PRO A 15 8.20 1.20 1.01
N ILE A 16 8.25 0.58 -0.18
CA ILE A 16 7.05 -0.01 -0.78
C ILE A 16 6.50 -1.17 0.04
N GLU A 17 7.33 -1.87 0.82
CA GLU A 17 6.91 -2.98 1.68
C GLU A 17 6.02 -2.47 2.83
N CYS A 18 6.39 -1.34 3.46
CA CYS A 18 5.56 -0.67 4.46
C CYS A 18 4.23 -0.18 3.84
N ALA A 19 4.28 0.39 2.63
CA ALA A 19 3.09 0.85 1.91
C ALA A 19 2.12 -0.31 1.60
N PHE A 20 2.63 -1.44 1.08
CA PHE A 20 1.81 -2.62 0.84
C PHE A 20 1.31 -3.27 2.13
N SER A 21 2.09 -3.22 3.21
CA SER A 21 1.64 -3.68 4.53
C SER A 21 0.43 -2.87 5.01
N ALA A 22 0.48 -1.54 4.91
CA ALA A 22 -0.63 -0.66 5.25
C ALA A 22 -1.87 -0.89 4.35
N LEU A 23 -1.68 -1.06 3.04
CA LEU A 23 -2.76 -1.38 2.10
C LEU A 23 -3.42 -2.73 2.44
N LYS A 24 -2.63 -3.77 2.71
CA LYS A 24 -3.15 -5.08 3.14
C LYS A 24 -3.94 -4.97 4.44
N ALA A 25 -3.47 -4.17 5.40
CA ALA A 25 -4.18 -3.95 6.66
C ALA A 25 -5.55 -3.29 6.43
N TRP A 26 -5.61 -2.27 5.57
CA TRP A 26 -6.87 -1.61 5.22
C TRP A 26 -7.83 -2.55 4.49
N ILE A 27 -7.33 -3.36 3.54
CA ILE A 27 -8.16 -4.35 2.83
C ILE A 27 -8.76 -5.35 3.82
N ARG A 28 -7.97 -5.85 4.78
CA ARG A 28 -8.43 -6.77 5.82
C ARG A 28 -9.49 -6.14 6.72
N ALA A 29 -9.29 -4.88 7.12
CA ALA A 29 -10.26 -4.14 7.92
C ALA A 29 -11.57 -3.88 7.16
N ASN A 30 -11.53 -3.78 5.84
CA ASN A 30 -12.68 -3.51 4.97
C ASN A 30 -13.11 -4.74 4.16
N ARG A 31 -12.83 -5.96 4.67
CA ARG A 31 -12.97 -7.22 3.93
C ARG A 31 -14.30 -7.35 3.19
N ASP A 32 -15.43 -7.11 3.85
CA ASP A 32 -16.75 -7.35 3.26
C ASP A 32 -17.08 -6.34 2.15
N TYR A 33 -16.63 -5.09 2.30
CA TYR A 33 -16.72 -4.08 1.25
C TYR A 33 -15.86 -4.46 0.04
N VAL A 34 -14.59 -4.80 0.28
CA VAL A 34 -13.65 -5.21 -0.77
C VAL A 34 -14.15 -6.46 -1.48
N LEU A 35 -14.63 -7.47 -0.75
CA LEU A 35 -15.13 -8.71 -1.34
C LEU A 35 -16.32 -8.45 -2.25
N ARG A 36 -17.28 -7.61 -1.84
CA ARG A 36 -18.43 -7.24 -2.70
C ARG A 36 -17.99 -6.55 -3.99
N ALA A 37 -16.97 -5.70 -3.92
CA ALA A 37 -16.44 -5.03 -5.11
C ALA A 37 -15.70 -5.98 -6.05
N LEU A 38 -15.16 -7.09 -5.54
CA LEU A 38 -14.37 -8.06 -6.31
C LEU A 38 -15.15 -9.25 -6.88
N THR A 39 -16.38 -9.51 -6.44
CA THR A 39 -17.13 -10.74 -6.80
C THR A 39 -18.00 -10.65 -8.06
N GLY A 40 -17.84 -9.60 -8.89
CA GLY A 40 -18.40 -9.56 -10.25
C GLY A 40 -19.92 -9.37 -10.38
N GLY A 41 -20.59 -8.85 -9.35
CA GLY A 41 -22.01 -8.46 -9.42
C GLY A 41 -22.23 -7.13 -10.16
N PRO A 42 -23.48 -6.69 -10.37
CA PRO A 42 -23.80 -5.45 -11.10
C PRO A 42 -23.17 -4.16 -10.51
N LEU A 43 -22.76 -4.21 -9.24
CA LEU A 43 -22.11 -3.12 -8.50
C LEU A 43 -20.61 -3.38 -8.26
N SER A 44 -20.01 -4.38 -8.92
CA SER A 44 -18.58 -4.66 -8.76
C SER A 44 -17.75 -3.56 -9.41
N ASP A 45 -16.93 -2.90 -8.60
CA ASP A 45 -15.92 -1.95 -9.08
C ASP A 45 -14.58 -2.17 -8.33
N PRO A 46 -13.80 -3.19 -8.74
CA PRO A 46 -12.51 -3.51 -8.14
C PRO A 46 -11.54 -2.34 -8.13
N LEU A 47 -11.48 -1.60 -9.24
CA LEU A 47 -10.46 -0.56 -9.44
C LEU A 47 -10.74 0.64 -8.54
N SER A 48 -11.99 1.09 -8.44
CA SER A 48 -12.32 2.22 -7.57
C SER A 48 -12.06 1.90 -6.09
N VAL A 49 -12.33 0.67 -5.64
CA VAL A 49 -12.02 0.27 -4.26
C VAL A 49 -10.51 0.26 -4.00
N LEU A 50 -9.72 -0.28 -4.92
CA LEU A 50 -8.26 -0.32 -4.78
C LEU A 50 -7.64 1.08 -4.83
N TRP A 51 -8.09 1.94 -5.76
CA TRP A 51 -7.65 3.33 -5.83
C TRP A 51 -8.02 4.10 -4.55
N GLY A 52 -9.26 3.96 -4.08
CA GLY A 52 -9.69 4.56 -2.82
C GLY A 52 -8.83 4.09 -1.64
N ALA A 53 -8.54 2.80 -1.56
CA ALA A 53 -7.67 2.25 -0.52
C ALA A 53 -6.26 2.85 -0.57
N VAL A 54 -5.64 2.93 -1.75
CA VAL A 54 -4.31 3.54 -1.95
C VAL A 54 -4.29 4.99 -1.46
N PHE A 55 -5.22 5.83 -1.92
CA PHE A 55 -5.28 7.24 -1.52
C PHE A 55 -5.59 7.43 -0.03
N MET A 56 -6.34 6.51 0.59
CA MET A 56 -6.62 6.56 2.02
C MET A 56 -5.43 6.14 2.89
N VAL A 57 -4.60 5.19 2.43
CA VAL A 57 -3.51 4.64 3.25
C VAL A 57 -2.15 5.28 2.99
N MET A 58 -1.88 5.75 1.78
CA MET A 58 -0.57 6.28 1.36
C MET A 58 -0.57 7.82 1.43
N THR A 59 -0.75 8.37 2.63
CA THR A 59 -0.68 9.82 2.84
C THR A 59 0.77 10.31 2.84
N PRO A 60 1.04 11.59 2.52
CA PRO A 60 2.39 12.15 2.55
C PRO A 60 3.12 11.92 3.87
N GLU A 61 2.41 12.05 5.00
CA GLU A 61 2.98 11.87 6.35
C GLU A 61 3.44 10.43 6.57
N LYS A 62 2.61 9.45 6.16
CA LYS A 62 2.97 8.03 6.23
C LYS A 62 4.12 7.69 5.28
N SER A 63 4.08 8.21 4.05
CA SER A 63 5.17 8.01 3.09
C SER A 63 6.50 8.49 3.67
N ILE A 64 6.57 9.70 4.21
CA ILE A 64 7.79 10.21 4.87
C ILE A 64 8.21 9.31 6.03
N GLY A 65 7.25 8.84 6.84
CA GLY A 65 7.50 7.87 7.91
C GLY A 65 8.19 6.59 7.41
N TRP A 66 7.68 5.99 6.34
CA TRP A 66 8.26 4.77 5.76
C TRP A 66 9.66 4.99 5.19
N TYR A 67 9.92 6.12 4.54
CA TYR A 67 11.27 6.45 4.09
C TYR A 67 12.25 6.64 5.26
N ARG A 68 11.80 7.22 6.38
CA ARG A 68 12.61 7.33 7.61
C ARG A 68 12.88 5.96 8.24
N GLU A 69 11.88 5.09 8.32
CA GLU A 69 12.03 3.71 8.81
C GLU A 69 13.06 2.93 7.98
N CYS A 70 13.10 3.15 6.66
CA CYS A 70 14.09 2.55 5.76
C CYS A 70 15.45 3.27 5.76
N GLY A 71 15.64 4.35 6.53
CA GLY A 71 16.91 5.07 6.66
C GLY A 71 17.26 6.05 5.53
N TYR A 72 16.26 6.55 4.78
CA TYR A 72 16.47 7.49 3.67
C TYR A 72 16.27 8.96 4.02
N VAL A 73 15.57 9.25 5.12
CA VAL A 73 15.24 10.60 5.61
C VAL A 73 15.53 10.67 7.09
#